data_AF-T1AEV1-F1
#
_entry.id   AF-T1AEV1-F1
#
_cell.length_a   1.000
_cell.length_b   1.000
_cell.length_c   1.000
_cell.angle_alpha   90.00
_cell.angle_beta   90.00
_cell.angle_gamma   90.00
#
_symmetry.space_group_name_H-M   'P 1'
#
loop_
_entity.id
_entity.type
_entity.pdbx_description
1 polymer ?
#
loop_
_entity_poly.entity_id
_entity_poly.type
_entity_poly.pdbx_seq_one_letter_code
_entity_poly.pdbx_strand_id
1 'polypeptide(L)'
;QAVQTLSRLNRCHPDKKDTCVVDFVNDRQTIYEAFKPYYDVTRIAETTNPNHLYAQQTEILQYGLIRDEEISGFVEIYFQKKPDTGRLDALVQAAVKRFSEAHGPQCPKKAQQSGEAFKGSIRSFLRLYEFVTQLVRFVDVDLEKFYLFVKHLLP
;
A
#
# COMPACT_ATOMS: atom_id res chain seq x y z
N GLN A 1 -2.69 23.97 -21.32
CA GLN A 1 -1.25 24.17 -21.05
C GLN A 1 -0.60 22.98 -20.33
N ALA A 2 -1.25 22.32 -19.37
CA ALA A 2 -0.67 21.20 -18.60
C ALA A 2 -0.15 20.01 -19.44
N VAL A 3 -0.84 19.65 -20.53
CA VAL A 3 -0.44 18.54 -21.44
C VAL A 3 0.92 18.79 -22.11
N GLN A 4 1.25 20.06 -22.37
CA GLN A 4 2.52 20.44 -23.01
C GLN A 4 3.72 20.24 -22.05
N THR A 5 3.50 20.40 -20.75
CA THR A 5 4.52 20.18 -19.71
C THR A 5 4.88 18.70 -19.60
N LEU A 6 3.88 17.80 -19.62
CA LEU A 6 4.09 16.36 -19.51
C LEU A 6 4.80 15.78 -20.75
N SER A 7 4.44 16.25 -21.94
CA SER A 7 5.11 15.87 -23.19
C SER A 7 6.62 16.19 -23.18
N ARG A 8 7.03 17.29 -22.53
CA ARG A 8 8.45 17.65 -22.38
C ARG A 8 9.18 16.75 -21.38
N LEU A 9 8.49 16.36 -20.32
CA LEU A 9 9.06 15.52 -19.26
C LEU A 9 9.14 14.05 -19.66
N ASN A 10 8.19 13.52 -20.43
CA ASN A 10 8.09 12.09 -20.74
C ASN A 10 9.05 11.59 -21.85
N ARG A 11 10.29 12.06 -21.86
CA ARG A 11 11.37 11.56 -22.73
C ARG A 11 12.01 10.32 -22.10
N CYS A 12 12.25 9.30 -22.92
CA CYS A 12 12.83 8.03 -22.47
C CYS A 12 14.32 8.21 -22.08
N HIS A 13 14.67 7.79 -20.86
CA HIS A 13 16.05 7.67 -20.38
C HIS A 13 16.19 6.33 -19.64
N PRO A 14 17.29 5.57 -19.80
CA PRO A 14 17.44 4.23 -19.21
C PRO A 14 17.18 4.19 -17.69
N ASP A 15 17.59 5.23 -16.97
CA ASP A 15 17.44 5.31 -15.51
C ASP A 15 16.12 5.94 -15.04
N LYS A 16 15.28 6.39 -15.97
CA LYS A 16 14.02 7.07 -15.63
C LYS A 16 12.86 6.08 -15.66
N LYS A 17 12.49 5.60 -14.47
CA LYS A 17 11.41 4.61 -14.31
C LYS A 17 10.01 5.21 -14.32
N ASP A 18 9.86 6.47 -13.91
CA ASP A 18 8.57 7.15 -13.84
C ASP A 18 8.67 8.69 -14.01
N THR A 19 7.53 9.33 -14.24
CA THR A 19 7.40 10.79 -14.38
C THR A 19 6.33 11.33 -13.44
N CYS A 20 6.69 12.26 -12.56
CA CYS A 20 5.75 12.99 -11.70
C CYS A 20 5.67 14.46 -12.11
N VAL A 21 4.46 15.03 -12.11
CA VAL A 21 4.23 16.47 -12.28
C VAL A 21 3.43 16.99 -11.07
N VAL A 22 3.98 17.99 -10.40
CA VAL A 22 3.34 18.66 -9.26
C VAL A 22 3.02 20.10 -9.68
N ASP A 23 1.74 20.46 -9.63
CA ASP A 23 1.25 21.80 -9.95
C ASP A 23 0.76 22.48 -8.66
N PHE A 24 1.12 23.75 -8.48
CA PHE A 24 0.77 24.56 -7.30
C PHE A 24 -0.14 25.75 -7.63
N VAL A 25 -0.47 25.96 -8.90
CA VAL A 25 -1.19 27.15 -9.39
C VAL A 25 -2.61 26.81 -9.81
N ASN A 26 -2.80 25.67 -10.46
CA ASN A 26 -4.08 25.25 -11.01
C ASN A 26 -4.83 24.36 -10.01
N ASP A 27 -6.16 24.47 -10.00
CA ASP A 27 -6.99 23.57 -9.21
C ASP A 27 -7.03 22.17 -9.84
N ARG A 28 -7.38 21.18 -9.00
CA ARG A 28 -7.43 19.77 -9.37
C ARG A 28 -8.36 19.50 -10.55
N GLN A 29 -9.49 20.18 -10.64
CA GLN A 29 -10.52 19.92 -11.64
C GLN A 29 -10.02 20.36 -13.02
N THR A 30 -9.41 21.55 -13.10
CA THR A 30 -8.78 22.10 -14.31
C THR A 30 -7.69 21.16 -14.86
N ILE A 31 -6.84 20.62 -13.98
CA ILE A 31 -5.81 19.65 -14.36
C ILE A 31 -6.45 18.34 -14.85
N TYR A 32 -7.39 17.79 -14.10
CA TYR A 32 -8.08 16.55 -14.47
C TYR A 32 -8.74 16.62 -15.84
N GLU A 33 -9.50 17.69 -16.11
CA GLU A 33 -10.18 17.91 -17.39
C GLU A 33 -9.20 18.03 -18.56
N ALA A 34 -8.02 18.63 -18.32
CA ALA A 34 -6.98 18.74 -19.34
C ALA A 34 -6.32 17.40 -19.71
N PHE A 35 -6.25 16.44 -18.77
CA PHE A 35 -5.63 15.13 -18.99
C PHE A 35 -6.62 14.01 -19.34
N LYS A 36 -7.90 14.16 -18.98
CA LYS A 36 -8.98 13.19 -19.25
C LYS A 36 -9.07 12.71 -20.70
N PRO A 37 -8.85 13.53 -21.75
CA PRO A 37 -8.90 13.06 -23.13
C PRO A 37 -7.74 12.14 -23.54
N TYR A 38 -6.63 12.15 -22.79
CA TYR A 38 -5.36 11.51 -23.16
C TYR A 38 -4.97 10.37 -22.22
N TYR A 39 -5.52 10.33 -21.01
CA TYR A 39 -5.21 9.36 -19.98
C TYR A 39 -6.50 8.79 -19.42
N ASP A 40 -6.69 7.49 -19.56
CA ASP A 40 -7.85 6.73 -19.04
C ASP A 40 -7.72 6.44 -17.53
N VAL A 41 -6.95 7.27 -16.81
CA VAL A 41 -6.58 7.03 -15.41
C VAL A 41 -7.60 7.70 -14.51
N THR A 42 -8.67 6.97 -14.25
CA THR A 42 -9.72 7.28 -13.28
C THR A 42 -9.25 6.97 -11.85
N ARG A 43 -8.33 7.76 -11.30
CA ARG A 43 -8.18 7.85 -9.83
C ARG A 43 -7.89 9.28 -9.41
N ILE A 44 -8.95 9.99 -9.06
CA ILE A 44 -8.89 11.18 -8.22
C ILE A 44 -8.45 10.69 -6.85
N ALA A 45 -7.17 10.87 -6.52
CA ALA A 45 -6.69 10.72 -5.16
C ALA A 45 -7.36 11.85 -4.35
N GLU A 46 -8.40 11.51 -3.60
CA GLU A 46 -8.86 12.36 -2.51
C GLU A 46 -7.65 12.69 -1.63
N THR A 47 -7.60 13.95 -1.24
CA THR A 47 -6.62 14.58 -0.35
C THR A 47 -6.11 13.55 0.64
N THR A 48 -4.91 13.01 0.40
CA THR A 48 -4.42 11.91 1.22
C THR A 48 -3.99 12.48 2.56
N ASN A 49 -4.97 12.59 3.45
CA ASN A 49 -4.73 12.94 4.83
C ASN A 49 -3.97 11.75 5.47
N PRO A 50 -2.81 11.98 6.10
CA PRO A 50 -2.09 10.93 6.82
C PRO A 50 -2.98 10.12 7.78
N ASN A 51 -4.04 10.74 8.32
CA ASN A 51 -5.04 10.08 9.17
C ASN A 51 -5.72 8.88 8.49
N HIS A 52 -5.83 8.87 7.16
CA HIS A 52 -6.43 7.76 6.42
C HIS A 52 -5.55 6.50 6.49
N LEU A 53 -4.23 6.65 6.57
CA LEU A 53 -3.31 5.51 6.73
C LEU A 53 -3.50 4.83 8.08
N TYR A 54 -3.59 5.60 9.16
CA TYR A 54 -3.83 5.06 10.50
C TYR A 54 -5.22 4.44 10.62
N ALA A 55 -6.24 5.03 10.00
CA ALA A 55 -7.57 4.45 9.94
C ALA A 55 -7.56 3.09 9.23
N GLN A 56 -6.90 2.99 8.07
CA GLN A 56 -6.78 1.72 7.34
C GLN A 56 -5.96 0.67 8.10
N GLN A 57 -4.85 1.07 8.73
CA GLN A 57 -4.08 0.17 9.58
C GLN A 57 -4.94 -0.39 10.71
N THR A 58 -5.68 0.47 11.41
CA THR A 58 -6.58 0.07 12.50
C THR A 58 -7.67 -0.88 12.00
N GLU A 59 -8.29 -0.59 10.86
CA GLU A 59 -9.30 -1.46 10.23
C GLU A 59 -8.73 -2.84 9.92
N ILE A 60 -7.52 -2.92 9.35
CA ILE A 60 -6.86 -4.19 9.03
C ILE A 60 -6.55 -4.98 10.31
N LEU A 61 -6.06 -4.33 11.36
CA LEU A 61 -5.75 -4.98 12.64
C LEU A 61 -7.01 -5.48 13.36
N GLN A 62 -8.16 -4.83 13.19
CA GLN A 62 -9.45 -5.26 13.77
C GLN A 62 -9.92 -6.64 13.28
N TYR A 63 -9.43 -7.12 12.14
CA TYR A 63 -9.71 -8.51 11.70
C TYR A 63 -9.08 -9.55 12.64
N GLY A 64 -8.11 -9.18 13.48
CA GLY A 64 -7.44 -10.09 14.42
C GLY A 64 -6.55 -11.14 13.75
N LEU A 65 -6.27 -10.98 12.45
CA LEU A 65 -5.48 -11.92 11.66
C LEU A 65 -3.98 -11.66 11.78
N ILE A 66 -3.59 -10.43 12.09
CA ILE A 66 -2.20 -10.00 12.26
C ILE A 66 -1.99 -9.68 13.74
N ARG A 67 -0.87 -10.13 14.32
CA ARG A 67 -0.50 -9.81 15.70
C ARG A 67 0.70 -8.89 15.74
N ASP A 68 0.74 -7.99 16.71
CA ASP A 68 1.85 -7.04 16.90
C ASP A 68 3.19 -7.75 17.18
N GLU A 69 3.13 -8.90 17.83
CA GLU A 69 4.28 -9.78 18.10
C GLU A 69 4.92 -10.29 16.79
N GLU A 70 4.11 -10.61 15.79
CA GLU A 70 4.61 -11.10 14.49
C GLU A 70 5.22 -9.97 13.68
N ILE A 71 4.61 -8.78 13.71
CA ILE A 71 5.15 -7.58 13.06
C ILE A 71 6.51 -7.26 13.69
N SER A 72 6.58 -7.22 15.02
CA SER A 72 7.81 -6.89 15.75
C SER A 72 8.91 -7.92 15.47
N GLY A 73 8.59 -9.22 15.59
CA GLY A 73 9.53 -10.30 15.31
C GLY A 73 9.99 -10.35 13.86
N PHE A 74 9.11 -10.00 12.91
CA PHE A 74 9.46 -9.94 11.49
C PHE A 74 10.49 -8.83 11.26
N VAL A 75 10.22 -7.64 11.78
CA VAL A 75 11.08 -6.46 11.63
C VAL A 75 12.46 -6.68 12.27
N GLU A 76 12.49 -7.29 13.47
CA GLU A 76 13.74 -7.61 14.16
C GLU A 76 14.66 -8.53 13.35
N ILE A 77 14.09 -9.45 12.57
CA ILE A 77 14.85 -10.35 11.69
C ILE A 77 15.16 -9.67 10.36
N TYR A 78 14.22 -8.90 9.82
CA TYR A 78 14.32 -8.24 8.52
C TYR A 78 15.50 -7.26 8.44
N PHE A 79 15.76 -6.51 9.51
CA PHE A 79 16.86 -5.54 9.57
C PHE A 79 18.23 -6.12 9.98
N GLN A 80 18.34 -7.43 10.17
CA GLN A 80 19.63 -8.06 10.48
C GLN A 80 20.56 -8.06 9.26
N LYS A 81 21.88 -8.01 9.48
CA LYS A 81 22.88 -8.06 8.39
C LYS A 81 22.76 -9.32 7.51
N LYS A 82 22.26 -10.41 8.08
CA LYS A 82 21.97 -11.66 7.39
C LYS A 82 20.59 -12.13 7.87
N PRO A 83 19.51 -11.69 7.23
CA PRO A 83 18.16 -12.06 7.64
C PRO A 83 17.94 -13.56 7.40
N ASP A 84 17.35 -14.23 8.38
CA ASP A 84 16.94 -15.62 8.25
C ASP A 84 15.59 -15.66 7.52
N THR A 85 15.64 -15.92 6.21
CA THR A 85 14.46 -15.98 5.35
C THR A 85 13.48 -17.05 5.78
N GLY A 86 13.96 -18.17 6.33
CA GLY A 86 13.08 -19.25 6.82
C GLY A 86 12.25 -18.81 8.01
N ARG A 87 12.82 -18.01 8.92
CA ARG A 87 12.08 -17.45 10.05
C ARG A 87 11.13 -16.33 9.63
N LEU A 88 11.51 -15.49 8.67
CA LEU A 88 10.62 -14.47 8.11
C LEU A 88 9.40 -15.12 7.45
N ASP A 89 9.63 -16.13 6.61
CA ASP A 89 8.57 -16.89 5.96
C ASP A 89 7.66 -17.56 7.01
N ALA A 90 8.23 -18.15 8.07
CA ALA A 90 7.43 -18.76 9.13
C ALA A 90 6.45 -17.78 9.80
N LEU A 91 6.88 -16.53 10.04
CA LEU A 91 6.03 -15.49 10.63
C LEU A 91 4.89 -15.08 9.68
N VAL A 92 5.21 -14.89 8.39
CA VAL A 92 4.21 -14.58 7.36
C VAL A 92 3.23 -15.75 7.20
N GLN A 93 3.74 -16.98 7.14
CA GLN A 93 2.92 -18.19 7.00
C GLN A 93 2.00 -18.41 8.21
N ALA A 94 2.38 -18.00 9.41
CA ALA A 94 1.51 -18.07 10.59
C ALA A 94 0.24 -17.21 10.43
N ALA A 95 0.39 -15.98 9.90
CA ALA A 95 -0.73 -15.10 9.59
C ALA A 95 -1.55 -15.63 8.39
N VAL A 96 -0.89 -16.15 7.34
CA VAL A 96 -1.56 -16.76 6.18
C VAL A 96 -2.37 -18.01 6.56
N LYS A 97 -1.86 -18.82 7.48
CA LYS A 97 -2.55 -19.99 8.02
C LYS A 97 -3.83 -19.57 8.75
N ARG A 98 -3.75 -18.56 9.63
CA ARG A 98 -4.95 -18.02 10.31
C ARG A 98 -5.96 -17.43 9.34
N PHE A 99 -5.50 -16.73 8.30
CA PHE A 99 -6.39 -16.27 7.23
C PHE A 99 -7.08 -17.46 6.54
N SER A 100 -6.34 -18.50 6.19
CA SER A 100 -6.88 -19.69 5.51
C SER A 100 -7.87 -20.47 6.38
N GLU A 101 -7.67 -20.50 7.70
CA GLU A 101 -8.60 -21.13 8.65
C GLU A 101 -9.90 -20.32 8.80
N ALA A 102 -9.82 -18.98 8.82
CA ALA A 102 -10.98 -18.11 9.00
C ALA A 102 -11.75 -17.80 7.71
N HIS A 103 -11.06 -17.73 6.57
CA HIS A 103 -11.58 -17.22 5.30
C HIS A 103 -11.23 -18.09 4.09
N GLY A 104 -10.75 -19.32 4.30
CA GLY A 104 -10.39 -20.24 3.22
C GLY A 104 -11.56 -20.74 2.39
N PRO A 105 -11.28 -21.52 1.32
CA PRO A 105 -12.31 -22.07 0.42
C PRO A 105 -13.36 -22.95 1.11
N GLN A 106 -12.99 -23.56 2.24
CA GLN A 106 -13.83 -24.40 3.08
C GLN A 106 -14.80 -23.63 3.98
N CYS A 107 -14.59 -22.32 4.15
CA CYS A 107 -15.42 -21.46 5.00
C CYS A 107 -16.71 -21.04 4.29
N PRO A 108 -17.76 -20.60 5.01
CA PRO A 108 -18.98 -20.09 4.39
C PRO A 108 -18.71 -18.92 3.45
N LYS A 109 -19.54 -18.73 2.41
CA LYS A 109 -19.39 -17.62 1.44
C LYS A 109 -19.23 -16.24 2.09
N LYS A 110 -19.94 -15.98 3.19
CA LYS A 110 -19.85 -14.73 3.95
C LYS A 110 -18.44 -14.51 4.54
N ALA A 111 -17.81 -15.58 5.04
CA ALA A 111 -16.43 -15.52 5.54
C ALA A 111 -15.45 -15.29 4.38
N GLN A 112 -15.63 -15.94 3.24
CA GLN A 112 -14.79 -15.73 2.05
C GLN A 112 -14.85 -14.28 1.55
N GLN A 113 -16.05 -13.70 1.47
CA GLN A 113 -16.25 -12.28 1.12
C GLN A 113 -15.55 -11.33 2.09
N SER A 114 -15.62 -11.61 3.39
CA SER A 114 -14.87 -10.85 4.40
C SER A 114 -13.34 -10.97 4.19
N GLY A 115 -12.85 -12.15 3.80
CA GLY A 115 -11.44 -12.35 3.47
C GLY A 115 -11.00 -11.62 2.19
N GLU A 116 -11.87 -11.51 1.19
CA GLU A 116 -11.62 -10.68 0.00
C GLU A 116 -11.58 -9.19 0.36
N ALA A 117 -12.50 -8.72 1.21
CA ALA A 117 -12.50 -7.36 1.72
C ALA A 117 -11.20 -7.05 2.48
N PHE A 118 -10.76 -7.95 3.38
CA PHE A 118 -9.48 -7.84 4.08
C PHE A 118 -8.28 -7.69 3.13
N LYS A 119 -8.17 -8.56 2.12
CA LYS A 119 -7.13 -8.44 1.07
C LYS A 119 -7.25 -7.13 0.30
N GLY A 120 -8.47 -6.66 0.06
CA GLY A 120 -8.76 -5.35 -0.53
C GLY A 120 -8.22 -4.20 0.32
N SER A 121 -8.48 -4.21 1.63
CA SER A 121 -8.00 -3.21 2.58
C SER A 121 -6.47 -3.18 2.64
N ILE A 122 -5.78 -4.33 2.69
CA ILE A 122 -4.30 -4.38 2.62
C ILE A 122 -3.78 -3.76 1.32
N ARG A 123 -4.33 -4.14 0.16
CA ARG A 123 -3.90 -3.55 -1.13
C ARG A 123 -4.14 -2.05 -1.18
N SER A 124 -5.24 -1.59 -0.57
CA SER A 124 -5.55 -0.16 -0.47
C SER A 124 -4.53 0.58 0.39
N PHE A 125 -4.21 0.02 1.56
CA PHE A 125 -3.20 0.52 2.47
C PHE A 125 -1.81 0.61 1.81
N LEU A 126 -1.34 -0.46 1.17
CA LEU A 126 -0.02 -0.48 0.51
C LEU A 126 0.11 0.63 -0.53
N ARG A 127 -0.90 0.78 -1.40
CA ARG A 127 -0.92 1.85 -2.41
C ARG A 127 -0.92 3.24 -1.78
N LEU A 128 -1.71 3.42 -0.71
CA LEU A 128 -1.78 4.70 -0.02
C LEU A 128 -0.44 5.03 0.64
N TYR A 129 0.18 4.06 1.30
CA TYR A 129 1.46 4.23 1.97
C TYR A 129 2.58 4.59 0.98
N GLU A 130 2.69 3.85 -0.12
CA GLU A 130 3.66 4.11 -1.19
C GLU A 130 3.45 5.48 -1.85
N PHE A 131 2.21 5.94 -1.97
CA PHE A 131 1.91 7.26 -2.48
C PHE A 131 2.36 8.36 -1.50
N VAL A 132 2.01 8.25 -0.21
CA VAL A 132 2.33 9.29 0.76
C VAL A 132 3.82 9.37 1.06
N THR A 133 4.52 8.24 1.11
CA THR A 133 5.99 8.21 1.31
C THR A 133 6.78 8.90 0.20
N GLN A 134 6.21 9.06 -1.00
CA GLN A 134 6.81 9.86 -2.07
C GLN A 134 6.62 11.36 -1.87
N LEU A 135 5.55 11.77 -1.18
CA LEU A 135 5.18 13.17 -0.98
C LEU A 135 5.75 13.75 0.32
N VAL A 136 5.92 12.91 1.34
CA VAL A 136 6.31 13.31 2.69
C VAL A 136 7.36 12.35 3.23
N ARG A 137 8.38 12.89 3.91
CA ARG A 137 9.28 12.07 4.72
C ARG A 137 8.51 11.55 5.93
N PHE A 138 8.13 10.28 5.90
CA PHE A 138 7.50 9.63 7.04
C PHE A 138 8.51 9.45 8.18
N VAL A 139 8.05 9.70 9.41
CA VAL A 139 8.84 9.57 10.65
C VAL A 139 8.23 8.50 11.58
N ASP A 140 7.10 7.90 11.19
CA ASP A 140 6.41 6.91 12.02
C ASP A 140 6.99 5.50 11.81
N VAL A 141 7.62 4.98 12.86
CA VAL A 141 8.27 3.68 12.85
C VAL A 141 7.25 2.54 12.84
N ASP A 142 6.12 2.67 13.53
CA ASP A 142 5.15 1.58 13.67
C ASP A 142 4.35 1.39 12.38
N LEU A 143 4.09 2.48 11.66
CA LEU A 143 3.49 2.41 10.32
C LEU A 143 4.42 1.74 9.31
N GLU A 144 5.73 2.03 9.34
CA GLU A 144 6.74 1.38 8.49
C GLU A 144 6.87 -0.11 8.82
N LYS A 145 6.93 -0.48 10.11
CA LYS A 145 6.93 -1.88 10.55
C LYS A 145 5.74 -2.65 9.99
N PHE A 146 4.55 -2.08 10.11
CA PHE A 146 3.32 -2.67 9.60
C PHE A 146 3.36 -2.81 8.07
N TYR A 147 3.78 -1.76 7.35
CA TYR A 147 3.95 -1.80 5.89
C TYR A 147 4.87 -2.94 5.45
N LEU A 148 6.05 -3.07 6.08
CA LEU A 148 7.01 -4.12 5.75
C LEU A 148 6.42 -5.52 5.92
N PHE A 149 5.69 -5.76 7.02
CA PHE A 149 5.05 -7.05 7.26
C PHE A 149 3.94 -7.34 6.23
N VAL A 150 2.99 -6.42 6.05
CA VAL A 150 1.82 -6.68 5.19
C VAL A 150 2.16 -6.73 3.70
N LYS A 151 3.26 -6.11 3.28
CA LYS A 151 3.80 -6.24 1.93
C LYS A 151 4.18 -7.68 1.59
N HIS A 152 4.59 -8.47 2.59
CA HIS A 152 4.96 -9.88 2.41
C HIS A 152 3.78 -10.85 2.61
N LEU A 153 2.61 -10.37 3.06
CA LEU A 153 1.40 -11.19 3.20
C LEU A 153 0.66 -11.44 1.88
N LEU A 154 0.80 -10.53 0.93
CA LEU A 154 0.15 -10.65 -0.37
C LEU A 154 1.09 -11.39 -1.34
N PRO A 155 0.57 -12.35 -2.13
CA PRO A 155 1.32 -13.00 -3.19
C PRO A 155 1.63 -12.04 -4.35
#